data_AF-A0A7G2TLQ3-F1
#
_entry.id   AF-A0A7G2TLQ3-F1
#
_cell.length_a   1.000
_cell.length_b   1.000
_cell.length_c   1.000
_cell.angle_alpha   90.00
_cell.angle_beta   90.00
_cell.angle_gamma   90.00
#
_symmetry.space_group_name_H-M   'P 1'
#
loop_
_entity.id
_entity.type
_entity.pdbx_description
1 polymer ?
#
loop_
_entity_poly.entity_id
_entity_poly.type
_entity_poly.pdbx_seq_one_letter_code
_entity_poly.pdbx_strand_id
1 'polypeptide(L)'
;MRGLKQRQFLKDPRYRSVIWIDPTQVRLQLGSKWPVGRERLNRLERFVPGALLGPLRAPIKHAEPFAIPARHFSAAMLVRETQRYRRIADALGHADALQDSLWFHQMRTQLRDTGAAYYKTRAFHSEAEILAFLREDLLGLVESMRENGFDGSRTGYESTAVIMADGSLCKTGSGNHRFCIAKLIGLDRFPLQVVGAHEAWVKTHLPPSPTVEDVLALLPAVEAHNSAPAPSGDRVTPAPEAPHGTARPRRAGSRSANGHGAG
;
A
#
# COMPACT_ATOMS: atom_id res chain seq x y z
N MET A 1 27.58 17.58 -7.00
CA MET A 1 26.34 17.96 -6.29
C MET A 1 25.67 16.72 -5.71
N ARG A 2 25.42 16.67 -4.39
CA ARG A 2 24.64 15.56 -3.79
C ARG A 2 23.16 15.80 -4.05
N GLY A 3 22.60 15.19 -5.09
CA GLY A 3 21.16 15.26 -5.34
C GLY A 3 20.33 14.50 -4.30
N LEU A 4 19.06 14.90 -4.13
CA LEU A 4 18.09 14.25 -3.26
C LEU A 4 17.99 12.74 -3.51
N LYS A 5 17.83 11.99 -2.42
CA LYS A 5 17.76 10.53 -2.40
C LYS A 5 16.42 10.07 -1.84
N GLN A 6 15.87 8.99 -2.41
CA GLN A 6 14.60 8.43 -1.94
C GLN A 6 14.61 8.08 -0.45
N ARG A 7 15.76 7.63 0.09
CA ARG A 7 15.87 7.23 1.50
C ARG A 7 15.50 8.35 2.48
N GLN A 8 15.65 9.62 2.07
CA GLN A 8 15.29 10.78 2.89
C GLN A 8 13.77 10.88 3.08
N PHE A 9 12.99 10.20 2.23
CA PHE A 9 11.53 10.16 2.27
C PHE A 9 10.98 8.85 2.82
N LEU A 10 11.83 7.85 3.13
CA LEU A 10 11.43 6.47 3.48
C LEU A 10 11.59 6.11 4.97
N LYS A 11 12.41 6.85 5.73
CA LYS A 11 12.87 6.42 7.07
C LYS A 11 12.13 7.03 8.26
N ASP A 12 11.09 7.79 7.94
CA ASP A 12 10.07 8.34 8.84
C ASP A 12 10.57 9.34 9.91
N PRO A 13 9.92 10.50 10.05
CA PRO A 13 9.66 10.94 11.44
C PRO A 13 8.17 11.02 11.82
N ARG A 14 7.29 10.58 10.91
CA ARG A 14 5.84 10.31 10.93
C ARG A 14 5.18 10.92 9.68
N TYR A 15 5.40 10.29 8.53
CA TYR A 15 4.55 10.32 7.33
C TYR A 15 4.45 11.62 6.50
N ARG A 16 5.43 12.54 6.59
CA ARG A 16 5.38 13.83 5.85
C ARG A 16 5.30 13.70 4.32
N SER A 17 5.77 12.59 3.75
CA SER A 17 5.70 12.32 2.31
C SER A 17 4.52 11.43 1.92
N VAL A 18 3.61 11.13 2.86
CA VAL A 18 2.38 10.40 2.58
C VAL A 18 1.32 11.38 2.15
N ILE A 19 0.71 11.10 1.00
CA ILE A 19 -0.47 11.79 0.49
C ILE A 19 -1.63 10.81 0.40
N TRP A 20 -2.85 11.32 0.55
CA TRP A 20 -4.06 10.52 0.49
C TRP A 20 -4.78 10.74 -0.83
N ILE A 21 -4.89 9.69 -1.63
CA ILE A 21 -5.38 9.78 -3.00
C ILE A 21 -6.60 8.92 -3.23
N ASP A 22 -7.31 9.15 -4.33
CA ASP A 22 -8.28 8.20 -4.84
C ASP A 22 -7.52 7.09 -5.61
N PRO A 23 -7.52 5.83 -5.13
CA PRO A 23 -6.80 4.72 -5.76
C PRO A 23 -7.27 4.43 -7.19
N THR A 24 -8.47 4.86 -7.58
CA THR A 24 -8.99 4.71 -8.95
C THR A 24 -8.27 5.63 -9.94
N GLN A 25 -7.76 6.80 -9.51
CA GLN A 25 -7.00 7.74 -10.34
C GLN A 25 -5.60 7.22 -10.71
N VAL A 26 -5.01 6.38 -9.86
CA VAL A 26 -3.65 5.85 -10.10
C VAL A 26 -3.71 4.72 -11.13
N ARG A 27 -3.35 5.03 -12.38
CA ARG A 27 -3.48 4.10 -13.53
C ARG A 27 -2.26 3.22 -13.76
N LEU A 28 -1.07 3.71 -13.43
CA LEU A 28 0.21 3.09 -13.80
C LEU A 28 0.94 2.48 -12.61
N GLN A 29 1.75 1.47 -12.90
CA GLN A 29 2.68 0.85 -11.96
C GLN A 29 4.07 0.65 -12.60
N LEU A 30 5.12 1.10 -11.90
CA LEU A 30 6.53 1.00 -12.32
C LEU A 30 7.21 -0.31 -11.87
N GLY A 31 6.57 -1.05 -10.97
CA GLY A 31 7.04 -2.34 -10.45
C GLY A 31 8.09 -2.22 -9.34
N SER A 32 9.24 -1.58 -9.59
CA SER A 32 10.26 -1.33 -8.55
C SER A 32 10.11 0.07 -7.95
N LYS A 33 10.39 0.22 -6.65
CA LYS A 33 10.57 1.55 -6.05
C LYS A 33 11.98 2.13 -6.26
N TRP A 34 12.94 1.29 -6.66
CA TRP A 34 14.32 1.67 -6.95
C TRP A 34 14.70 1.29 -8.39
N PRO A 35 14.14 1.95 -9.42
CA PRO A 35 14.42 1.60 -10.82
C PRO A 35 15.89 1.81 -11.21
N VAL A 36 16.56 2.84 -10.71
CA VAL A 36 17.97 3.14 -11.05
C VAL A 36 18.90 2.11 -10.40
N GLY A 37 18.67 1.82 -9.12
CA GLY A 37 19.40 0.83 -8.36
C GLY A 37 19.19 -0.58 -8.91
N ARG A 38 17.97 -0.91 -9.36
CA ARG A 38 17.67 -2.18 -10.04
C ARG A 38 18.45 -2.32 -11.34
N GLU A 39 18.50 -1.28 -12.18
CA GLU A 39 19.31 -1.31 -13.42
C GLU A 39 20.79 -1.57 -13.10
N ARG A 40 21.34 -0.89 -12.08
CA ARG A 40 22.73 -1.08 -11.63
C ARG A 40 22.99 -2.50 -11.14
N LEU A 41 22.09 -3.05 -10.32
CA LEU A 41 22.20 -4.41 -9.82
C LEU A 41 22.16 -5.43 -10.96
N ASN A 42 21.18 -5.31 -11.87
CA ASN A 42 21.06 -6.19 -13.03
C ASN A 42 22.30 -6.14 -13.92
N ARG A 43 22.96 -4.97 -14.04
CA ARG A 43 24.21 -4.83 -14.79
C ARG A 43 25.37 -5.54 -14.10
N LEU A 44 25.47 -5.44 -12.78
CA LEU A 44 26.51 -6.12 -11.99
C LEU A 44 26.31 -7.64 -11.97
N GLU A 45 25.07 -8.11 -11.91
CA GLU A 45 24.71 -9.55 -11.95
C GLU A 45 25.20 -10.24 -13.23
N ARG A 46 25.48 -9.50 -14.32
CA ARG A 46 26.07 -10.05 -15.55
C ARG A 46 27.55 -10.43 -15.40
N PHE A 47 28.24 -9.86 -14.42
CA PHE A 47 29.70 -9.99 -14.26
C PHE A 47 30.11 -10.56 -12.91
N VAL A 48 29.21 -10.53 -11.91
CA VAL A 48 29.51 -10.90 -10.53
C VAL A 48 28.46 -11.89 -10.05
N PRO A 49 28.88 -13.07 -9.52
CA PRO A 49 27.97 -14.02 -8.91
C PRO A 49 27.09 -13.40 -7.82
N GLY A 50 25.81 -13.77 -7.78
CA GLY A 50 24.81 -13.15 -6.90
C GLY A 50 25.16 -13.15 -5.41
N ALA A 51 25.92 -14.14 -4.94
CA ALA A 51 26.38 -14.22 -3.55
C ALA A 51 27.29 -13.04 -3.15
N LEU A 52 28.11 -12.56 -4.08
CA LEU A 52 29.03 -11.43 -3.85
C LEU A 52 28.34 -10.07 -3.96
N LEU A 53 27.12 -10.03 -4.51
CA LEU A 53 26.33 -8.80 -4.65
C LEU A 53 25.46 -8.50 -3.42
N GLY A 54 25.30 -9.46 -2.51
CA GLY A 54 24.55 -9.30 -1.25
C GLY A 54 24.92 -8.01 -0.50
N PRO A 55 26.21 -7.79 -0.17
CA PRO A 55 26.66 -6.60 0.54
C PRO A 55 26.40 -5.28 -0.22
N LEU A 56 26.39 -5.30 -1.56
CA LEU A 56 26.23 -4.11 -2.39
C LEU A 56 24.76 -3.69 -2.60
N ARG A 57 23.80 -4.57 -2.31
CA ARG A 57 22.37 -4.28 -2.52
C ARG A 57 21.87 -3.11 -1.68
N ALA A 58 22.21 -3.08 -0.39
CA ALA A 58 21.79 -2.00 0.51
C ALA A 58 22.35 -0.63 0.10
N PRO A 59 23.67 -0.44 -0.12
CA PRO A 59 24.20 0.87 -0.52
C PRO A 59 23.67 1.32 -1.88
N ILE A 60 23.50 0.41 -2.85
CA ILE A 60 22.91 0.76 -4.16
C ILE A 60 21.47 1.28 -4.00
N LYS A 61 20.64 0.59 -3.22
CA LYS A 61 19.26 1.04 -2.93
C LYS A 61 19.23 2.37 -2.17
N HIS A 62 20.17 2.58 -1.25
CA HIS A 62 20.29 3.85 -0.51
C HIS A 62 20.73 5.02 -1.39
N ALA A 63 21.42 4.75 -2.49
CA ALA A 63 21.87 5.76 -3.44
C ALA A 63 20.79 6.14 -4.48
N GLU A 64 19.60 5.51 -4.43
CA GLU A 64 18.49 5.77 -5.34
C GLU A 64 18.14 7.26 -5.35
N PRO A 65 18.16 7.92 -6.53
CA PRO A 65 17.84 9.33 -6.63
C PRO A 65 16.33 9.57 -6.47
N PHE A 66 15.98 10.73 -5.93
CA PHE A 66 14.59 11.20 -5.94
C PHE A 66 14.15 11.55 -7.38
N ALA A 67 14.98 12.27 -8.13
CA ALA A 67 14.78 12.54 -9.55
C ALA A 67 15.14 11.31 -10.38
N ILE A 68 14.13 10.62 -10.90
CA ILE A 68 14.27 9.39 -11.66
C ILE A 68 14.36 9.73 -13.16
N PRO A 69 15.40 9.28 -13.88
CA PRO A 69 15.53 9.51 -15.32
C PRO A 69 14.36 8.94 -16.12
N ALA A 70 13.93 9.65 -17.16
CA ALA A 70 12.72 9.35 -17.95
C ALA A 70 12.73 7.92 -18.52
N ARG A 71 13.90 7.43 -18.95
CA ARG A 71 14.05 6.08 -19.52
C ARG A 71 13.51 4.96 -18.62
N HIS A 72 13.48 5.14 -17.30
CA HIS A 72 12.99 4.13 -16.37
C HIS A 72 11.47 4.00 -16.37
N PHE A 73 10.74 5.02 -16.83
CA PHE A 73 9.28 5.03 -16.87
C PHE A 73 8.70 4.32 -18.09
N SER A 74 9.53 3.99 -19.09
CA SER A 74 9.14 3.16 -20.23
C SER A 74 8.62 1.77 -19.82
N ALA A 75 9.02 1.28 -18.64
CA ALA A 75 8.56 0.02 -18.08
C ALA A 75 7.26 0.14 -17.27
N ALA A 76 6.67 1.33 -17.16
CA ALA A 76 5.40 1.51 -16.48
C ALA A 76 4.28 0.81 -17.28
N MET A 77 3.42 0.08 -16.57
CA MET A 77 2.28 -0.61 -17.17
C MET A 77 0.99 -0.26 -16.44
N LEU A 78 -0.15 -0.49 -17.07
CA LEU A 78 -1.43 -0.27 -16.40
C LEU A 78 -1.58 -1.22 -15.21
N VAL A 79 -2.01 -0.71 -14.07
CA VAL A 79 -2.23 -1.50 -12.84
C VAL A 79 -3.11 -2.72 -13.12
N ARG A 80 -4.19 -2.52 -13.90
CA ARG A 80 -5.14 -3.57 -14.30
C ARG A 80 -4.54 -4.70 -15.14
N GLU A 81 -3.41 -4.45 -15.78
CA GLU A 81 -2.71 -5.44 -16.61
C GLU A 81 -1.70 -6.26 -15.82
N THR A 82 -1.39 -5.86 -14.58
CA THR A 82 -0.50 -6.63 -13.73
C THR A 82 -1.15 -7.95 -13.35
N GLN A 83 -0.37 -9.05 -13.37
CA GLN A 83 -0.84 -10.37 -12.93
C GLN A 83 -1.42 -10.33 -11.51
N ARG A 84 -0.83 -9.51 -10.63
CA ARG A 84 -1.30 -9.32 -9.26
C ARG A 84 -2.72 -8.77 -9.22
N TYR A 85 -3.00 -7.69 -9.95
CA TYR A 85 -4.33 -7.09 -10.00
C TYR A 85 -5.36 -8.09 -10.53
N ARG A 86 -5.04 -8.75 -11.66
CA ARG A 86 -5.94 -9.74 -12.28
C ARG A 86 -6.27 -10.89 -11.34
N ARG A 87 -5.29 -11.41 -10.60
CA ARG A 87 -5.52 -12.49 -9.61
C ARG A 87 -6.43 -12.07 -8.46
N ILE A 88 -6.26 -10.85 -7.96
CA ILE A 88 -7.12 -10.34 -6.88
C ILE A 88 -8.53 -10.11 -7.42
N ALA A 89 -8.65 -9.47 -8.57
CA ALA A 89 -9.94 -9.21 -9.23
C ALA A 89 -10.71 -10.51 -9.50
N ASP A 90 -10.00 -11.53 -10.01
CA ASP A 90 -10.57 -12.84 -10.27
C ASP A 90 -10.98 -13.57 -8.98
N ALA A 91 -10.15 -13.54 -7.93
CA ALA A 91 -10.51 -14.14 -6.65
C ALA A 91 -11.73 -13.46 -6.00
N LEU A 92 -11.85 -12.14 -6.13
CA LEU A 92 -13.04 -11.40 -5.70
C LEU A 92 -14.30 -11.78 -6.50
N GLY A 93 -14.15 -12.01 -7.81
CA GLY A 93 -15.23 -12.50 -8.68
C GLY A 93 -15.69 -13.91 -8.33
N HIS A 94 -14.86 -14.69 -7.66
CA HIS A 94 -15.14 -16.05 -7.20
C HIS A 94 -15.16 -16.16 -5.67
N ALA A 95 -15.59 -15.11 -4.96
CA ALA A 95 -15.54 -15.08 -3.49
C ALA A 95 -16.26 -16.26 -2.83
N ASP A 96 -17.38 -16.71 -3.41
CA ASP A 96 -18.18 -17.85 -2.94
C ASP A 96 -17.60 -19.22 -3.36
N ALA A 97 -16.68 -19.23 -4.33
CA ALA A 97 -16.11 -20.42 -4.95
C ALA A 97 -14.61 -20.25 -5.23
N LEU A 98 -13.82 -19.93 -4.20
CA LEU A 98 -12.40 -19.59 -4.32
C LEU A 98 -11.55 -20.67 -5.02
N GLN A 99 -12.00 -21.94 -4.99
CA GLN A 99 -11.37 -23.04 -5.72
C GLN A 99 -11.35 -22.85 -7.24
N ASP A 100 -12.21 -21.99 -7.78
CA ASP A 100 -12.29 -21.69 -9.22
C ASP A 100 -11.45 -20.45 -9.58
N SER A 101 -10.82 -19.81 -8.60
CA SER A 101 -10.00 -18.63 -8.83
C SER A 101 -8.65 -18.95 -9.47
N LEU A 102 -8.15 -18.04 -10.32
CA LEU A 102 -6.81 -18.07 -10.90
C LEU A 102 -5.71 -18.18 -9.84
N TRP A 103 -5.91 -17.58 -8.67
CA TRP A 103 -4.92 -17.64 -7.60
C TRP A 103 -4.87 -19.05 -6.98
N PHE A 104 -6.03 -19.64 -6.68
CA PHE A 104 -6.08 -21.01 -6.20
C PHE A 104 -5.45 -21.98 -7.21
N HIS A 105 -5.82 -21.90 -8.49
CA HIS A 105 -5.25 -22.77 -9.52
C HIS A 105 -3.71 -22.66 -9.63
N GLN A 106 -3.16 -21.45 -9.52
CA GLN A 106 -1.71 -21.25 -9.51
C GLN A 106 -1.04 -21.90 -8.30
N MET A 107 -1.61 -21.71 -7.10
CA MET A 107 -1.06 -22.30 -5.87
C MET A 107 -1.21 -23.82 -5.88
N ARG A 108 -2.34 -24.35 -6.34
CA ARG A 108 -2.57 -25.79 -6.52
C ARG A 108 -1.55 -26.42 -7.50
N THR A 109 -1.26 -25.72 -8.60
CA THR A 109 -0.24 -26.15 -9.56
C THR A 109 1.14 -26.20 -8.89
N GLN A 110 1.50 -25.16 -8.13
CA GLN A 110 2.76 -25.14 -7.38
C GLN A 110 2.85 -26.26 -6.31
N LEU A 111 1.75 -26.50 -5.59
CA LEU A 111 1.62 -27.58 -4.60
C LEU A 111 1.86 -28.94 -5.27
N ARG A 112 1.22 -29.19 -6.41
CA ARG A 112 1.41 -30.43 -7.18
C ARG A 112 2.87 -30.59 -7.65
N ASP A 113 3.46 -29.51 -8.17
CA ASP A 113 4.77 -29.59 -8.84
C ASP A 113 5.95 -29.63 -7.86
N THR A 114 5.80 -29.05 -6.67
CA THR A 114 6.91 -28.91 -5.69
C THR A 114 6.62 -29.46 -4.31
N GLY A 115 5.42 -30.02 -4.07
CA GLY A 115 4.98 -30.53 -2.76
C GLY A 115 4.52 -29.45 -1.78
N ALA A 116 4.68 -28.17 -2.11
CA ALA A 116 4.16 -27.04 -1.33
C ALA A 116 3.87 -25.83 -2.22
N ALA A 117 2.82 -25.07 -1.91
CA ALA A 117 2.62 -23.74 -2.47
C ALA A 117 3.22 -22.68 -1.54
N TYR A 118 3.66 -21.54 -2.08
CA TYR A 118 4.30 -20.51 -1.27
C TYR A 118 3.65 -19.14 -1.46
N TYR A 119 3.41 -18.46 -0.35
CA TYR A 119 3.08 -17.04 -0.32
C TYR A 119 3.99 -16.30 0.66
N LYS A 120 4.81 -15.40 0.13
CA LYS A 120 5.91 -14.77 0.89
C LYS A 120 6.80 -15.86 1.52
N THR A 121 6.84 -15.94 2.84
CA THR A 121 7.60 -16.93 3.62
C THR A 121 6.74 -18.09 4.12
N ARG A 122 5.43 -18.07 3.90
CA ARG A 122 4.49 -19.11 4.34
C ARG A 122 4.39 -20.19 3.26
N ALA A 123 4.54 -21.45 3.68
CA ALA A 123 4.32 -22.64 2.87
C ALA A 123 2.92 -23.21 3.14
N PHE A 124 2.30 -23.78 2.12
CA PHE A 124 1.03 -24.49 2.20
C PHE A 124 1.18 -25.88 1.61
N HIS A 125 0.78 -26.90 2.35
CA HIS A 125 1.00 -28.31 2.01
C HIS A 125 -0.29 -29.02 1.61
N SER A 126 -1.42 -28.31 1.56
CA SER A 126 -2.71 -28.85 1.10
C SER A 126 -3.57 -27.80 0.41
N GLU A 127 -4.52 -28.24 -0.41
CA GLU A 127 -5.53 -27.36 -1.01
C GLU A 127 -6.40 -26.68 0.06
N ALA A 128 -6.68 -27.36 1.18
CA ALA A 128 -7.43 -26.80 2.30
C ALA A 128 -6.70 -25.61 2.95
N GLU A 129 -5.38 -25.71 3.11
CA GLU A 129 -4.55 -24.60 3.62
C GLU A 129 -4.52 -23.41 2.65
N ILE A 130 -4.49 -23.67 1.33
CA ILE A 130 -4.57 -22.63 0.30
C ILE A 130 -5.92 -21.92 0.37
N LEU A 131 -7.03 -22.65 0.49
CA LEU A 131 -8.37 -22.08 0.60
C LEU A 131 -8.55 -21.28 1.88
N ALA A 132 -8.07 -21.79 3.01
CA ALA A 132 -8.08 -21.06 4.29
C ALA A 132 -7.33 -19.74 4.16
N PHE A 133 -6.14 -19.75 3.54
CA PHE A 133 -5.39 -18.53 3.22
C PHE A 133 -6.19 -17.54 2.37
N LEU A 134 -6.77 -17.97 1.25
CA LEU A 134 -7.53 -17.07 0.39
C LEU A 134 -8.77 -16.50 1.09
N ARG A 135 -9.44 -17.29 1.94
CA ARG A 135 -10.61 -16.84 2.69
C ARG A 135 -10.23 -15.88 3.83
N GLU A 136 -9.30 -16.28 4.68
CA GLU A 136 -8.97 -15.54 5.90
C GLU A 136 -8.08 -14.34 5.61
N ASP A 137 -7.00 -14.53 4.84
CA ASP A 137 -6.00 -13.48 4.62
C ASP A 137 -6.41 -12.53 3.48
N LEU A 138 -6.94 -13.06 2.38
CA LEU A 138 -7.34 -12.22 1.24
C LEU A 138 -8.74 -11.63 1.44
N LEU A 139 -9.78 -12.45 1.58
CA LEU A 139 -11.15 -11.91 1.74
C LEU A 139 -11.33 -11.21 3.09
N GLY A 140 -10.73 -11.72 4.18
CA GLY A 140 -10.75 -11.01 5.46
C GLY A 140 -10.11 -9.61 5.39
N LEU A 141 -9.04 -9.44 4.58
CA LEU A 141 -8.47 -8.12 4.33
C LEU A 141 -9.40 -7.23 3.48
N VAL A 142 -10.08 -7.80 2.49
CA VAL A 142 -11.05 -7.08 1.65
C VAL A 142 -12.18 -6.53 2.51
N GLU A 143 -12.80 -7.37 3.35
CA GLU A 143 -13.92 -6.96 4.21
C GLU A 143 -13.48 -5.94 5.24
N SER A 144 -12.34 -6.16 5.89
CA SER A 144 -11.75 -5.17 6.82
C SER A 144 -11.55 -3.81 6.15
N MET A 145 -11.08 -3.78 4.90
CA MET A 145 -10.89 -2.54 4.14
C MET A 145 -12.21 -1.92 3.67
N ARG A 146 -13.25 -2.71 3.38
CA ARG A 146 -14.59 -2.20 3.06
C ARG A 146 -15.23 -1.53 4.26
N GLU A 147 -15.15 -2.17 5.42
CA GLU A 147 -15.77 -1.70 6.67
C GLU A 147 -15.05 -0.47 7.23
N ASN A 148 -13.72 -0.46 7.21
CA ASN A 148 -12.92 0.51 7.97
C ASN A 148 -12.10 1.46 7.07
N GLY A 149 -12.13 1.27 5.75
CA GLY A 149 -11.17 1.91 4.85
C GLY A 149 -9.74 1.42 5.08
N PHE A 150 -8.75 2.22 4.69
CA PHE A 150 -7.36 1.91 4.99
C PHE A 150 -6.98 2.34 6.41
N ASP A 151 -6.60 1.37 7.25
CA ASP A 151 -6.05 1.63 8.58
C ASP A 151 -4.52 1.44 8.60
N GLY A 152 -3.81 2.57 8.64
CA GLY A 152 -2.35 2.62 8.73
C GLY A 152 -1.79 2.20 10.09
N SER A 153 -2.58 2.23 11.16
CA SER A 153 -2.15 1.85 12.51
C SER A 153 -1.88 0.36 12.64
N ARG A 154 -2.60 -0.46 11.86
CA ARG A 154 -2.47 -1.93 11.85
C ARG A 154 -1.35 -2.46 10.97
N THR A 155 -1.00 -1.74 9.91
CA THR A 155 -0.18 -2.30 8.82
C THR A 155 0.95 -1.40 8.33
N GLY A 156 1.05 -0.18 8.87
CA GLY A 156 2.00 0.85 8.44
C GLY A 156 1.73 1.40 7.02
N TYR A 157 2.36 2.54 6.71
CA TYR A 157 2.23 3.26 5.44
C TYR A 157 3.28 2.81 4.41
N GLU A 158 3.24 1.52 4.04
CA GLU A 158 4.28 0.95 3.18
C GLU A 158 4.02 1.15 1.68
N SER A 159 2.84 1.63 1.28
CA SER A 159 2.49 1.75 -0.14
C SER A 159 3.20 2.95 -0.76
N THR A 160 4.10 2.70 -1.70
CA THR A 160 4.92 3.76 -2.31
C THR A 160 4.47 4.12 -3.72
N ALA A 161 4.72 5.37 -4.12
CA ALA A 161 4.47 5.92 -5.45
C ALA A 161 5.57 6.90 -5.87
N VAL A 162 5.61 7.20 -7.17
CA VAL A 162 6.44 8.27 -7.75
C VAL A 162 5.56 9.21 -8.56
N ILE A 163 5.97 10.48 -8.63
CA ILE A 163 5.26 11.50 -9.42
C ILE A 163 5.71 11.40 -10.88
N MET A 164 4.77 11.38 -11.81
CA MET A 164 4.99 11.38 -13.26
C MET A 164 5.29 12.80 -13.77
N ALA A 165 5.68 12.93 -15.04
CA ALA A 165 6.02 14.23 -15.63
C ALA A 165 4.88 15.27 -15.54
N ASP A 166 3.63 14.80 -15.62
CA ASP A 166 2.40 15.58 -15.60
C ASP A 166 1.82 15.81 -14.19
N GLY A 167 2.46 15.29 -13.14
CA GLY A 167 1.94 15.37 -11.76
C GLY A 167 1.03 14.20 -11.36
N SER A 168 0.68 13.31 -12.28
CA SER A 168 -0.04 12.07 -11.94
C SER A 168 0.86 11.11 -11.14
N LEU A 169 0.26 10.16 -10.43
CA LEU A 169 1.02 9.18 -9.64
C LEU A 169 1.18 7.84 -10.38
N CYS A 170 2.37 7.26 -10.23
CA CYS A 170 2.67 5.91 -10.66
C CYS A 170 3.06 5.03 -9.46
N LYS A 171 2.34 3.93 -9.29
CA LYS A 171 2.51 3.00 -8.16
C LYS A 171 3.85 2.27 -8.24
N THR A 172 4.53 2.08 -7.12
CA THR A 172 5.80 1.31 -7.05
C THR A 172 5.71 0.08 -6.15
N GLY A 173 6.82 -0.64 -5.96
CA GLY A 173 6.84 -2.06 -5.54
C GLY A 173 6.40 -2.43 -4.12
N SER A 174 5.95 -1.51 -3.27
CA SER A 174 5.60 -1.78 -1.87
C SER A 174 4.10 -1.62 -1.61
N GLY A 175 3.49 -2.43 -0.73
CA GLY A 175 2.05 -2.32 -0.41
C GLY A 175 1.07 -2.70 -1.54
N ASN A 176 1.49 -3.50 -2.51
CA ASN A 176 0.73 -3.70 -3.75
C ASN A 176 -0.64 -4.40 -3.59
N HIS A 177 -0.79 -5.40 -2.71
CA HIS A 177 -2.08 -6.09 -2.53
C HIS A 177 -3.14 -5.12 -1.97
N ARG A 178 -2.80 -4.41 -0.90
CA ARG A 178 -3.65 -3.38 -0.29
C ARG A 178 -4.08 -2.33 -1.31
N PHE A 179 -3.14 -1.84 -2.13
CA PHE A 179 -3.48 -0.88 -3.19
C PHE A 179 -4.39 -1.48 -4.28
N CYS A 180 -4.15 -2.71 -4.73
CA CYS A 180 -5.03 -3.36 -5.71
C CYS A 180 -6.44 -3.59 -5.15
N ILE A 181 -6.54 -4.04 -3.90
CA ILE A 181 -7.82 -4.22 -3.18
C ILE A 181 -8.53 -2.88 -3.09
N ALA A 182 -7.86 -1.83 -2.59
CA ALA A 182 -8.42 -0.49 -2.47
C ALA A 182 -8.99 0.03 -3.80
N LYS A 183 -8.25 -0.20 -4.90
CA LYS A 183 -8.70 0.17 -6.24
C LYS A 183 -9.91 -0.65 -6.71
N LEU A 184 -9.95 -1.95 -6.40
CA LEU A 184 -11.00 -2.87 -6.84
C LEU A 184 -12.32 -2.66 -6.08
N ILE A 185 -12.24 -2.37 -4.78
CA ILE A 185 -13.44 -2.09 -3.96
C ILE A 185 -13.86 -0.62 -4.01
N GLY A 186 -13.11 0.24 -4.72
CA GLY A 186 -13.44 1.65 -4.88
C GLY A 186 -13.34 2.45 -3.58
N LEU A 187 -12.29 2.26 -2.78
CA LEU A 187 -12.09 3.10 -1.60
C LEU A 187 -11.93 4.58 -1.99
N ASP A 188 -12.57 5.47 -1.25
CA ASP A 188 -12.50 6.92 -1.49
C ASP A 188 -11.09 7.47 -1.32
N ARG A 189 -10.34 6.94 -0.34
CA ARG A 189 -8.99 7.42 -0.01
C ARG A 189 -8.05 6.26 0.31
N PHE A 190 -6.83 6.35 -0.19
CA PHE A 190 -5.75 5.41 0.06
C PHE A 190 -4.41 6.16 0.19
N PRO A 191 -3.58 5.85 1.19
CA PRO A 191 -2.34 6.58 1.38
C PRO A 191 -1.22 6.02 0.50
N LEU A 192 -0.48 6.92 -0.15
CA LEU A 192 0.74 6.62 -0.87
C LEU A 192 1.89 7.49 -0.37
N GLN A 193 2.99 6.86 -0.04
CA GLN A 193 4.24 7.52 0.25
C GLN A 193 4.95 7.88 -1.07
N VAL A 194 5.15 9.18 -1.31
CA VAL A 194 5.91 9.68 -2.44
C VAL A 194 7.40 9.51 -2.16
N VAL A 195 8.06 8.71 -2.99
CA VAL A 195 9.48 8.36 -2.81
C VAL A 195 10.38 8.89 -3.90
N GLY A 196 9.83 9.45 -4.97
CA GLY A 196 10.56 9.94 -6.13
C GLY A 196 9.65 10.65 -7.11
N ALA A 197 10.25 11.26 -8.13
CA ALA A 197 9.55 11.93 -9.20
C ALA A 197 10.30 11.78 -10.52
N HIS A 198 9.56 11.86 -11.62
CA HIS A 198 10.11 11.94 -12.98
C HIS A 198 11.03 13.16 -13.10
N GLU A 199 12.18 13.01 -13.76
CA GLU A 199 13.17 14.09 -13.86
C GLU A 199 12.62 15.39 -14.47
N ALA A 200 11.68 15.29 -15.42
CA ALA A 200 11.02 16.46 -16.00
C ALA A 200 10.16 17.21 -14.97
N TRP A 201 9.39 16.49 -14.14
CA TRP A 201 8.58 17.11 -13.09
C TRP A 201 9.47 17.87 -12.10
N VAL A 202 10.60 17.27 -11.73
CA VAL A 202 11.61 17.91 -10.86
C VAL A 202 12.16 19.18 -11.51
N LYS A 203 12.58 19.13 -12.77
CA LYS A 203 13.13 20.29 -13.48
C LYS A 203 12.13 21.44 -13.61
N THR A 204 10.85 21.13 -13.75
CA THR A 204 9.78 22.12 -13.91
C THR A 204 9.38 22.78 -12.59
N HIS A 205 9.32 22.03 -11.50
CA HIS A 205 8.69 22.50 -10.25
C HIS A 205 9.67 22.80 -9.12
N LEU A 206 10.93 22.37 -9.22
CA LEU A 206 11.90 22.48 -8.15
C LEU A 206 13.11 23.31 -8.57
N PRO A 207 13.77 24.01 -7.62
CA PRO A 207 15.00 24.74 -7.90
C PRO A 207 16.15 23.78 -8.29
N PRO A 208 17.24 24.28 -8.90
CA PRO A 208 18.37 23.45 -9.35
C PRO A 208 19.04 22.61 -8.25
N SER A 209 18.93 23.01 -6.98
CA SER A 209 19.44 22.27 -5.81
C SER A 209 18.32 22.08 -4.78
N PRO A 210 17.40 21.13 -5.02
CA PRO A 210 16.22 20.99 -4.18
C PRO A 210 16.53 20.35 -2.82
N THR A 211 15.79 20.79 -1.81
CA THR A 211 15.74 20.24 -0.46
C THR A 211 14.57 19.29 -0.29
N VAL A 212 14.48 18.60 0.85
CA VAL A 212 13.32 17.75 1.15
C VAL A 212 12.08 18.62 1.31
N GLU A 213 12.23 19.78 1.94
CA GLU A 213 11.19 20.76 2.23
C GLU A 213 10.57 21.32 0.95
N ASP A 214 11.38 21.61 -0.08
CA ASP A 214 10.89 22.04 -1.39
C ASP A 214 9.93 21.01 -2.00
N VAL A 215 10.26 19.72 -1.87
CA VAL A 215 9.40 18.62 -2.35
C VAL A 215 8.12 18.55 -1.51
N LEU A 216 8.26 18.58 -0.18
CA LEU A 216 7.12 18.46 0.74
C LEU A 216 6.11 19.60 0.54
N ALA A 217 6.57 20.81 0.23
CA ALA A 217 5.72 21.96 -0.05
C ALA A 217 4.82 21.77 -1.28
N LEU A 218 5.21 20.91 -2.23
CA LEU A 218 4.44 20.63 -3.45
C LEU A 218 3.48 19.45 -3.32
N LEU A 219 3.63 18.61 -2.28
CA LEU A 219 2.81 17.42 -2.12
C LEU A 219 1.30 17.69 -1.98
N PRO A 220 0.83 18.77 -1.33
CA PRO A 220 -0.61 19.08 -1.30
C PRO A 220 -1.22 19.30 -2.69
N ALA A 221 -0.48 19.92 -3.62
CA ALA A 221 -0.95 20.10 -5.00
C ALA A 221 -0.98 18.76 -5.77
N VAL A 222 0.00 17.90 -5.53
CA VAL A 222 0.01 16.53 -6.08
C VAL A 222 -1.15 15.70 -5.51
N GLU A 223 -1.43 15.81 -4.21
CA GLU A 223 -2.57 15.16 -3.57
C GLU A 223 -3.89 15.61 -4.21
N ALA A 224 -4.10 16.92 -4.35
CA ALA A 224 -5.30 17.48 -4.97
C ALA A 224 -5.47 17.00 -6.42
N HIS A 225 -4.38 16.93 -7.20
CA HIS A 225 -4.42 16.44 -8.58
C HIS A 225 -4.81 14.96 -8.69
N ASN A 226 -4.54 14.15 -7.67
CA ASN A 226 -4.76 12.70 -7.67
C ASN A 226 -5.90 12.26 -6.74
N SER A 227 -6.65 13.21 -6.19
CA SER A 227 -7.87 12.95 -5.42
C SER A 227 -9.07 13.01 -6.35
N ALA A 228 -10.14 12.28 -6.02
CA ALA A 228 -11.42 12.50 -6.67
C ALA A 228 -11.83 13.98 -6.48
N PRO A 229 -12.47 14.64 -7.47
CA PRO A 229 -13.12 15.91 -7.22
C PRO A 229 -14.08 15.74 -6.04
N ALA A 230 -14.09 16.70 -5.10
CA ALA A 230 -15.00 16.65 -3.97
C ALA A 230 -16.42 16.37 -4.49
N PRO A 231 -17.15 15.40 -3.89
CA PRO A 231 -18.53 15.19 -4.30
C PRO A 231 -19.26 16.52 -4.17
N SER A 232 -19.86 16.97 -5.28
CA SER A 232 -20.69 18.15 -5.29
C SER A 232 -21.95 17.84 -4.48
N GLY A 233 -22.06 18.45 -3.30
CA GLY A 233 -23.30 18.53 -2.54
C GLY A 233 -23.46 17.51 -1.39
N ASP A 234 -23.59 18.08 -0.19
CA ASP A 234 -24.24 17.58 1.01
C ASP A 234 -23.81 16.21 1.58
N ARG A 235 -22.80 16.26 2.45
CA ARG A 235 -22.78 15.39 3.63
C ARG A 235 -22.65 16.20 4.92
N VAL A 236 -23.70 16.03 5.71
CA VAL A 236 -23.95 16.46 7.09
C VAL A 236 -22.66 16.48 7.92
N THR A 237 -22.40 17.62 8.54
CA THR A 237 -21.39 17.79 9.59
C THR A 237 -21.74 16.87 10.76
N PRO A 238 -20.90 15.91 11.17
CA PRO A 238 -21.10 15.28 12.47
C PRO A 238 -20.78 16.31 13.55
N ALA A 239 -21.71 16.45 14.49
CA ALA A 239 -21.62 17.36 15.63
C ALA A 239 -20.34 17.09 16.46
N PRO A 240 -19.76 18.13 17.10
CA PRO A 240 -18.58 17.94 17.93
C PRO A 240 -18.92 17.04 19.13
N GLU A 241 -18.17 15.94 19.28
CA GLU A 241 -18.25 15.07 20.45
C GLU A 241 -17.92 15.86 21.72
N ALA A 242 -18.81 15.72 22.73
CA ALA A 242 -18.60 16.25 24.07
C ALA A 242 -17.48 15.48 24.80
N PRO A 243 -16.69 16.14 25.67
CA PRO A 243 -15.58 15.48 26.34
C PRO A 243 -16.08 14.48 27.41
N HIS A 244 -15.55 13.26 27.35
CA HIS A 244 -15.79 12.23 28.35
C HIS A 244 -15.15 12.58 29.70
N GLY A 245 -15.98 12.53 30.75
CA GLY A 245 -15.67 11.77 31.96
C GLY A 245 -15.29 12.58 33.21
N THR A 246 -16.17 12.59 34.21
CA THR A 246 -15.76 12.47 35.60
C THR A 246 -16.65 11.45 36.33
N ALA A 247 -16.03 10.83 37.33
CA ALA A 247 -16.33 9.53 37.92
C ALA A 247 -17.69 9.40 38.63
N ARG A 248 -18.21 8.17 38.67
CA ARG A 248 -19.19 7.74 39.69
C ARG A 248 -18.48 7.00 40.82
N PRO A 249 -18.69 7.38 42.10
CA PRO A 249 -18.20 6.62 43.23
C PRO A 249 -19.14 5.44 43.55
N ARG A 250 -18.53 4.35 44.01
CA ARG A 250 -19.21 3.25 44.72
C ARG A 250 -19.83 3.76 46.02
N ARG A 251 -21.02 3.27 46.36
CA ARG A 251 -21.45 3.16 47.76
C ARG A 251 -22.18 1.85 48.03
N ALA A 252 -21.83 1.29 49.18
CA ALA A 252 -22.30 0.05 49.76
C ALA A 252 -23.42 0.30 50.80
N GLY A 253 -24.14 -0.78 51.12
CA GLY A 253 -25.04 -0.92 52.27
C GLY A 253 -26.49 -0.54 51.96
N SER A 254 -27.53 -1.24 52.42
CA SER A 254 -27.63 -2.35 53.37
C SER A 254 -29.12 -2.73 53.51
N ARG A 255 -29.44 -4.03 53.71
CA ARG A 255 -30.53 -4.61 54.55
C ARG A 255 -31.99 -4.16 54.24
N SER A 256 -33.07 -4.92 54.39
CA SER A 256 -33.40 -6.27 54.83
C SER A 256 -34.93 -6.42 54.62
N ALA A 257 -35.40 -7.66 54.66
CA ALA A 257 -36.68 -8.11 55.22
C ALA A 257 -37.85 -8.44 54.26
N ASN A 258 -38.28 -9.70 54.44
CA ASN A 258 -39.62 -10.29 54.36
C ASN A 258 -40.22 -10.45 52.95
N GLY A 259 -40.78 -11.60 52.57
CA GLY A 259 -41.13 -12.82 53.30
C GLY A 259 -42.40 -13.43 52.68
N HIS A 260 -42.41 -14.76 52.51
CA HIS A 260 -43.58 -15.65 52.31
C HIS A 260 -44.42 -15.41 51.03
N GLY A 261 -45.04 -16.39 50.37
CA GLY A 261 -45.25 -17.83 50.54
C GLY A 261 -45.66 -18.41 49.17
N ALA A 262 -45.38 -19.68 48.91
CA ALA A 262 -46.37 -20.76 48.90
C ALA A 262 -47.24 -20.84 47.62
N GLY A 263 -47.13 -21.98 46.92
CA GLY A 263 -47.90 -22.34 45.74
C GLY A 263 -47.10 -23.22 44.80
#